data_AF-A0AAE0VQ16-F1
#
_entry.id   AF-A0AAE0VQ16-F1
#
_cell.length_a   1.000
_cell.length_b   1.000
_cell.length_c   1.000
_cell.angle_alpha   90.00
_cell.angle_beta   90.00
_cell.angle_gamma   90.00
#
_symmetry.space_group_name_H-M   'P 1'
#
loop_
_entity.id
_entity.type
_entity.pdbx_description
1 polymer ?
#
loop_
_entity_poly.entity_id
_entity_poly.type
_entity_poly.pdbx_seq_one_letter_code
_entity_poly.pdbx_strand_id
1 'polypeptide(L)'
;MNMKELFSHLKFDVMHRSDVLAEEIVQLLEEVLAKEEYLNDSDCFVFVISTHGSEIPLPDGNSYQHQLSCTDKTLITTQEIVNMVSKCKALEGKPKLFFIQACRIRGKIDKNTQVGRDPGLTVLVKKEDS
;
A
#
# COMPACT_ATOMS: atom_id res chain seq x y z
N MET A 1 -3.02 -15.57 -16.37
CA MET A 1 -3.16 -14.10 -16.35
C MET A 1 -2.52 -13.58 -15.07
N ASN A 2 -1.49 -12.75 -15.17
CA ASN A 2 -0.88 -12.09 -13.99
C ASN A 2 -1.53 -10.72 -13.72
N MET A 3 -1.14 -10.04 -12.63
CA MET A 3 -1.72 -8.74 -12.26
C MET A 3 -1.52 -7.68 -13.34
N LYS A 4 -0.36 -7.66 -14.01
CA LYS A 4 -0.09 -6.74 -15.11
C LYS A 4 -1.08 -6.94 -16.26
N GLU A 5 -1.24 -8.17 -16.72
CA GLU A 5 -2.17 -8.53 -17.80
C GLU A 5 -3.63 -8.23 -17.43
N LEU A 6 -4.03 -8.54 -16.19
CA LEU A 6 -5.38 -8.25 -15.69
C LEU A 6 -5.68 -6.75 -15.75
N PHE A 7 -4.81 -5.90 -15.20
CA PHE A 7 -5.07 -4.46 -15.19
C PHE A 7 -4.95 -3.81 -16.57
N SER A 8 -4.08 -4.32 -17.44
CA SER A 8 -4.07 -3.90 -18.85
C SER A 8 -5.38 -4.24 -19.57
N HIS A 9 -5.97 -5.42 -19.30
CA HIS A 9 -7.29 -5.76 -19.85
C HIS A 9 -8.42 -4.88 -19.29
N LEU A 10 -8.29 -4.45 -18.04
CA LEU A 10 -9.19 -3.49 -17.39
C LEU A 10 -8.91 -2.02 -17.78
N LYS A 11 -8.10 -1.79 -18.82
CA LYS A 11 -7.81 -0.47 -19.40
C LYS A 11 -7.01 0.48 -18.50
N PHE A 12 -6.32 -0.04 -17.49
CA PHE A 12 -5.35 0.75 -16.75
C PHE A 12 -4.09 0.98 -17.58
N ASP A 13 -3.47 2.14 -17.40
CA ASP A 13 -2.07 2.34 -17.74
C ASP A 13 -1.18 1.70 -16.66
N VAL A 14 -0.48 0.64 -17.02
CA VAL A 14 0.19 -0.22 -16.04
C VAL A 14 1.69 0.07 -16.00
N MET A 15 2.14 0.71 -14.92
CA MET A 15 3.56 0.84 -14.58
C MET A 15 4.02 -0.36 -13.74
N HIS A 16 4.91 -1.18 -14.30
CA HIS A 16 5.47 -2.36 -13.62
C HIS A 16 6.95 -2.17 -13.29
N ARG A 17 7.36 -2.61 -12.10
CA ARG A 17 8.75 -2.69 -11.62
C ARG A 17 8.97 -4.02 -10.91
N SER A 18 10.21 -4.49 -10.90
CA SER A 18 10.64 -5.73 -10.24
C SER A 18 11.90 -5.45 -9.43
N ASP A 19 12.08 -6.18 -8.34
CA ASP A 19 13.27 -6.09 -7.47
C ASP A 19 13.57 -4.67 -6.97
N VAL A 20 12.52 -3.94 -6.56
CA VAL A 20 12.61 -2.54 -6.11
C VAL A 20 13.12 -2.39 -4.67
N LEU A 21 13.86 -1.33 -4.41
CA LEU A 21 14.26 -0.87 -3.08
C LEU A 21 13.11 -0.07 -2.41
N ALA A 22 13.15 0.11 -1.08
CA ALA A 22 12.10 0.90 -0.42
C ALA A 22 12.08 2.35 -0.88
N GLU A 23 13.25 2.97 -1.06
CA GLU A 23 13.36 4.33 -1.57
C GLU A 23 12.81 4.47 -2.99
N GLU A 24 12.98 3.45 -3.84
CA GLU A 24 12.45 3.44 -5.19
C GLU A 24 10.93 3.33 -5.21
N ILE A 25 10.32 2.64 -4.23
CA ILE A 25 8.85 2.63 -4.07
C ILE A 25 8.34 4.04 -3.74
N VAL A 26 9.02 4.73 -2.82
CA VAL A 26 8.66 6.11 -2.43
C VAL A 26 8.81 7.04 -3.63
N GLN A 27 9.95 7.01 -4.32
CA GLN A 27 10.21 7.83 -5.50
C GLN A 27 9.19 7.55 -6.62
N LEU A 28 8.88 6.28 -6.88
CA LEU A 28 7.88 5.90 -7.89
C LEU A 28 6.49 6.45 -7.54
N LEU A 29 6.09 6.36 -6.27
CA LEU A 29 4.84 6.95 -5.82
C LEU A 29 4.86 8.48 -5.98
N GLU A 30 5.93 9.15 -5.57
CA GLU A 30 6.07 10.60 -5.75
C GLU A 30 5.98 11.02 -7.22
N GLU A 31 6.69 10.32 -8.11
CA GLU A 31 6.66 10.55 -9.56
C GLU A 31 5.27 10.38 -10.16
N VAL A 32 4.51 9.37 -9.73
CA VAL A 32 3.15 9.12 -10.22
C VAL A 32 2.18 10.16 -9.64
N LEU A 33 2.26 10.42 -8.34
CA LEU A 33 1.37 11.35 -7.64
C LEU A 33 1.61 12.82 -8.05
N ALA A 34 2.79 13.16 -8.56
CA ALA A 34 3.10 14.46 -9.13
C ALA A 34 2.41 14.73 -10.49
N LYS A 35 1.90 13.69 -11.17
CA LYS A 35 1.19 13.84 -12.46
C LYS A 35 -0.28 14.18 -12.25
N GLU A 36 -0.55 15.31 -11.60
CA GLU A 36 -1.91 15.69 -11.17
C GLU A 36 -2.90 15.75 -12.33
N GLU A 37 -2.53 16.35 -13.48
CA GLU A 37 -3.43 16.44 -14.65
C GLU A 37 -3.85 15.05 -15.17
N TYR A 38 -2.90 14.12 -15.24
CA TYR A 38 -3.16 12.74 -15.64
C TYR A 38 -4.05 12.01 -14.64
N LEU A 39 -3.78 12.17 -13.33
CA LEU A 39 -4.60 11.56 -12.28
C LEU A 39 -5.99 12.19 -12.20
N ASN A 40 -6.14 13.47 -12.51
CA ASN A 40 -7.42 14.17 -12.59
C ASN A 40 -8.33 13.60 -13.69
N ASP A 41 -7.77 13.11 -14.79
CA ASP A 41 -8.51 12.46 -15.88
C ASP A 41 -8.77 10.95 -15.63
N SER A 42 -8.16 10.37 -14.60
CA SER A 42 -8.37 8.95 -14.24
C SER A 42 -9.63 8.74 -13.39
N ASP A 43 -10.27 7.57 -13.50
CA ASP A 43 -11.42 7.20 -12.65
C ASP A 43 -11.02 6.64 -11.28
N CYS A 44 -9.85 5.99 -11.19
CA CYS A 44 -9.38 5.36 -9.96
C CYS A 44 -7.86 5.11 -10.00
N PHE A 45 -7.30 4.77 -8.83
CA PHE A 45 -5.89 4.43 -8.67
C PHE A 45 -5.74 3.03 -8.09
N VAL A 46 -4.77 2.26 -8.62
CA VAL A 46 -4.44 0.91 -8.15
C VAL A 46 -2.96 0.84 -7.83
N PHE A 47 -2.63 0.32 -6.65
CA PHE A 47 -1.28 -0.03 -6.25
C PHE A 47 -1.19 -1.51 -5.88
N VAL A 48 -0.27 -2.23 -6.52
CA VAL A 48 -0.04 -3.66 -6.28
C VAL A 48 1.40 -3.85 -5.84
N ILE A 49 1.59 -4.57 -4.74
CA ILE A 49 2.92 -4.89 -4.21
C ILE A 49 3.01 -6.36 -3.79
N SER A 50 4.13 -6.99 -4.13
CA SER A 50 4.45 -8.38 -3.84
C SER A 50 5.86 -8.44 -3.25
N THR A 51 5.95 -8.68 -1.94
CA THR A 51 7.21 -8.63 -1.19
C THR A 51 7.21 -9.62 -0.03
N HIS A 52 8.35 -9.76 0.66
CA HIS A 52 8.33 -10.26 2.03
C HIS A 52 7.64 -9.26 2.96
N GLY A 53 7.20 -9.74 4.12
CA GLY A 53 6.58 -8.86 5.11
C GLY A 53 6.48 -9.48 6.50
N SER A 54 6.28 -8.60 7.46
CA SER A 54 6.14 -8.90 8.88
C SER A 54 5.18 -7.93 9.53
N GLU A 55 4.72 -8.26 10.73
CA GLU A 55 3.91 -7.35 11.54
C GLU A 55 4.66 -7.00 12.83
N ILE A 56 4.62 -5.71 13.19
CA ILE A 56 5.13 -5.20 14.47
C ILE A 56 3.96 -4.71 15.33
N PRO A 57 4.00 -4.92 16.65
CA PRO A 57 2.96 -4.41 17.55
C PRO A 57 3.01 -2.88 17.60
N LEU A 58 1.84 -2.25 17.66
CA LEU A 58 1.69 -0.82 17.92
C LEU A 58 1.69 -0.52 19.44
N PRO A 59 1.94 0.74 19.85
CA PRO A 59 1.99 1.12 21.27
C PRO A 59 0.69 0.88 22.06
N ASP A 60 -0.45 0.71 21.38
CA ASP A 60 -1.74 0.41 22.00
C ASP A 60 -1.85 -1.03 22.53
N GLY A 61 -0.87 -1.89 22.22
CA GLY A 61 -0.78 -3.28 22.64
C GLY A 61 -1.80 -4.22 22.00
N ASN A 62 -2.69 -3.71 21.14
CA ASN A 62 -3.81 -4.47 20.56
C ASN A 62 -3.80 -4.47 19.04
N SER A 63 -3.03 -3.59 18.41
CA SER A 63 -2.94 -3.43 16.97
C SER A 63 -1.53 -3.74 16.47
N TYR A 64 -1.44 -4.04 15.17
CA TYR A 64 -0.19 -4.34 14.49
C TYR A 64 -0.05 -3.47 13.25
N GLN A 65 1.20 -3.12 12.90
CA GLN A 65 1.53 -2.45 11.65
C GLN A 65 2.20 -3.43 10.70
N HIS A 66 1.68 -3.50 9.48
CA HIS A 66 2.24 -4.34 8.42
C HIS A 66 3.45 -3.64 7.77
N GLN A 67 4.59 -4.31 7.83
CA GLN A 67 5.85 -3.91 7.22
C GLN A 67 6.15 -4.77 5.99
N LEU A 68 6.59 -4.12 4.94
CA LEU A 68 7.01 -4.72 3.68
C LEU A 68 8.53 -4.66 3.62
N SER A 69 9.16 -5.81 3.40
CA SER A 69 10.62 -5.91 3.28
C SER A 69 11.02 -5.89 1.81
N CYS A 70 11.76 -4.84 1.44
CA CYS A 70 12.22 -4.60 0.08
C CYS A 70 13.54 -5.35 -0.20
N THR A 71 14.05 -5.26 -1.42
CA THR A 71 15.18 -6.07 -1.90
C THR A 71 16.47 -5.89 -1.09
N ASP A 72 16.70 -4.70 -0.54
CA ASP A 72 17.83 -4.35 0.34
C ASP A 72 17.58 -4.64 1.84
N LYS A 73 16.46 -5.31 2.17
CA LYS A 73 15.97 -5.55 3.54
C LYS A 73 15.54 -4.28 4.28
N THR A 74 15.46 -3.13 3.61
CA THR A 74 14.79 -1.97 4.18
C THR A 74 13.29 -2.22 4.28
N LEU A 75 12.65 -1.52 5.21
CA LEU A 75 11.25 -1.70 5.55
C LEU A 75 10.47 -0.45 5.13
N ILE A 76 9.34 -0.67 4.47
CA ILE A 76 8.31 0.35 4.24
C ILE A 76 7.00 -0.19 4.79
N THR A 77 6.19 0.67 5.40
CA THR A 77 4.92 0.25 5.98
C THR A 77 3.78 0.49 5.02
N THR A 78 2.75 -0.35 5.09
CA THR A 78 1.53 -0.16 4.30
C THR A 78 0.86 1.18 4.62
N GLN A 79 0.95 1.61 5.87
CA GLN A 79 0.48 2.91 6.35
C GLN A 79 1.17 4.09 5.65
N GLU A 80 2.49 4.03 5.46
CA GLU A 80 3.24 5.07 4.74
C GLU A 80 2.77 5.18 3.28
N ILE A 81 2.66 4.04 2.59
CA ILE A 81 2.17 3.98 1.20
C ILE A 81 0.77 4.59 1.09
N VAL A 82 -0.16 4.16 1.95
CA VAL A 82 -1.53 4.70 1.89
C VAL A 82 -1.56 6.18 2.28
N ASN A 83 -0.74 6.62 3.23
CA ASN A 83 -0.66 8.03 3.62
C ASN A 83 -0.11 8.93 2.51
N MET A 84 0.81 8.44 1.68
CA MET A 84 1.29 9.19 0.52
C MET A 84 0.16 9.38 -0.50
N VAL A 85 -0.51 8.30 -0.87
CA VAL A 85 -1.59 8.31 -1.87
C VAL A 85 -2.81 9.08 -1.37
N SER A 86 -3.16 9.01 -0.09
CA SER A 86 -4.32 9.69 0.49
C SER A 86 -4.18 11.22 0.51
N LYS A 87 -2.96 11.75 0.46
CA LYS A 87 -2.69 13.19 0.38
C LYS A 87 -2.77 13.75 -1.04
N CYS A 88 -2.87 12.89 -2.06
CA CYS A 88 -2.97 13.33 -3.45
C CYS A 88 -4.37 13.89 -3.74
N LYS A 89 -4.45 15.21 -3.98
CA LYS A 89 -5.70 15.91 -4.28
C LYS A 89 -6.35 15.45 -5.58
N ALA A 90 -5.55 15.11 -6.60
CA ALA A 90 -6.07 14.61 -7.87
C ALA A 90 -6.83 13.28 -7.76
N LEU A 91 -6.67 12.57 -6.64
CA LEU A 91 -7.38 11.34 -6.30
C LEU A 91 -8.52 11.56 -5.30
N GLU A 92 -8.82 12.80 -4.88
CA GLU A 92 -9.94 13.10 -4.00
C GLU A 92 -11.27 12.66 -4.64
N GLY A 93 -12.14 12.02 -3.85
CA GLY A 93 -13.37 11.40 -4.36
C GLY A 93 -13.18 10.13 -5.20
N LYS A 94 -11.95 9.78 -5.59
CA LYS A 94 -11.67 8.61 -6.46
C LYS A 94 -11.29 7.35 -5.66
N PRO A 95 -11.74 6.15 -6.10
CA PRO A 95 -11.34 4.88 -5.49
C PRO A 95 -9.82 4.67 -5.55
N LYS A 96 -9.24 4.22 -4.43
CA LYS A 96 -7.82 3.89 -4.27
C LYS A 96 -7.72 2.44 -3.79
N LEU A 97 -7.28 1.54 -4.67
CA LEU A 97 -7.24 0.10 -4.43
C LEU A 97 -5.80 -0.35 -4.16
N PHE A 98 -5.60 -1.05 -3.04
CA PHE A 98 -4.29 -1.56 -2.64
C PHE A 98 -4.33 -3.09 -2.58
N PHE A 99 -3.47 -3.74 -3.35
CA PHE A 99 -3.31 -5.19 -3.34
C PHE A 99 -1.93 -5.53 -2.79
N ILE A 100 -1.90 -6.02 -1.55
CA ILE A 100 -0.66 -6.26 -0.80
C ILE A 100 -0.49 -7.76 -0.62
N GLN A 101 0.38 -8.36 -1.42
CA GLN A 101 0.81 -9.75 -1.26
C GLN A 101 2.11 -9.73 -0.46
N ALA A 102 2.01 -9.98 0.83
CA ALA A 102 3.17 -10.13 1.70
C ALA A 102 2.82 -10.96 2.93
N CYS A 103 3.83 -11.61 3.49
CA CYS A 103 3.67 -12.30 4.78
C CYS A 103 3.31 -11.31 5.89
N ARG A 104 2.67 -11.84 6.94
CA ARG A 104 2.24 -11.11 8.14
C ARG A 104 2.80 -11.77 9.41
N ILE A 105 4.02 -12.30 9.31
CA ILE A 105 4.64 -13.06 10.39
C ILE A 105 4.96 -12.09 11.54
N ARG A 106 4.61 -12.50 12.76
CA ARG A 106 4.88 -11.78 14.01
C ARG A 106 5.97 -12.50 14.78
N GLY A 107 7.15 -11.89 14.95
CA GLY A 107 8.21 -12.39 15.84
C GLY A 107 8.62 -13.86 15.64
N LYS A 108 9.40 -14.41 16.58
CA LYS A 108 9.65 -15.86 16.64
C LYS A 108 8.34 -16.55 17.02
N ILE A 109 7.94 -17.54 16.21
CA ILE A 109 6.75 -18.36 16.43
C ILE A 109 6.92 -19.11 17.76
N ASP A 110 6.39 -18.54 18.85
CA ASP A 110 6.03 -19.35 20.01
C ASP A 110 4.70 -20.02 19.70
N LYS A 111 4.59 -21.33 19.93
CA LYS A 111 3.39 -22.12 19.63
C LYS A 111 2.12 -21.66 20.37
N ASN A 112 2.23 -20.66 21.24
CA ASN A 112 1.15 -20.03 22.00
C ASN A 112 0.81 -18.59 21.58
N THR A 113 1.40 -18.05 20.50
CA THR A 113 1.07 -16.70 20.04
C THR A 113 -0.40 -16.65 19.59
N GLN A 114 -1.23 -15.93 20.34
CA GLN A 114 -2.59 -15.62 19.89
C GLN A 114 -2.50 -14.85 18.59
N VAL A 115 -3.21 -15.32 17.56
CA VAL A 115 -3.36 -14.61 16.29
C VAL A 115 -4.24 -13.39 16.56
N GLY A 116 -3.63 -12.30 17.04
CA GLY A 116 -4.26 -10.97 17.00
C GLY A 116 -4.78 -10.65 15.59
N ARG A 117 -5.88 -9.93 15.48
CA ARG A 117 -6.37 -9.45 14.18
C ARG A 117 -5.57 -8.21 13.79
N ASP A 118 -5.12 -8.17 12.55
CA ASP A 118 -4.81 -6.88 11.91
C ASP A 118 -6.16 -6.16 11.76
N PRO A 119 -6.35 -4.98 12.38
CA PRO A 119 -7.58 -4.21 12.20
C PRO A 119 -7.74 -3.69 10.76
N GLY A 120 -6.70 -3.83 9.92
CA GLY A 120 -6.62 -3.17 8.63
C GLY A 120 -6.39 -1.67 8.82
N LEU A 121 -6.31 -0.97 7.70
CA LEU A 121 -6.18 0.47 7.74
C LEU A 121 -7.56 1.15 7.76
N THR A 122 -7.86 1.89 8.83
CA THR A 122 -9.04 2.74 8.88
C THR A 122 -8.78 4.03 8.10
N VAL A 123 -9.40 4.18 6.93
CA VAL A 123 -9.39 5.43 6.17
C VAL A 123 -10.43 6.37 6.78
N LEU A 124 -9.97 7.44 7.43
CA LEU A 124 -10.85 8.50 7.94
C LEU A 124 -11.36 9.33 6.76
N VAL A 125 -12.65 9.20 6.43
CA VAL A 125 -13.30 10.07 5.45
C VAL A 125 -13.73 11.35 6.16
N LYS A 126 -13.18 12.50 5.74
CA LYS A 126 -13.69 13.80 6.19
C LYS A 126 -15.10 13.97 5.64
N LYS A 127 -16.04 14.32 6.52
CA LYS A 127 -17.39 14.71 6.11
C LYS A 127 -17.26 16.06 5.40
N GLU A 128 -17.75 16.16 4.16
CA GLU A 128 -17.93 17.47 3.52
C GLU A 128 -19.05 18.20 4.26
N ASP A 129 -18.75 19.39 4.76
CA ASP A 129 -19.76 20.29 5.30
C ASP A 129 -20.59 20.84 4.13
N SER A 130 -21.82 20.33 4.01
CA SER A 130 -22.87 20.79 3.09
C SER A 130 -23.54 22.06 3.57
#